data_AF-A0A453GZW4-F1
#
_entry.id   AF-A0A453GZW4-F1
#
_cell.length_a   1.000
_cell.length_b   1.000
_cell.length_c   1.000
_cell.angle_alpha   90.00
_cell.angle_beta   90.00
_cell.angle_gamma   90.00
#
_symmetry.space_group_name_H-M   'P 1'
#
loop_
_entity.id
_entity.type
_entity.pdbx_description
1 polymer ?
#
loop_
_entity_poly.entity_id
_entity_poly.type
_entity_poly.pdbx_seq_one_letter_code
_entity_poly.pdbx_strand_id
1 'polypeptide(L)'
;MIVYQCLICWNISFVIQVLNAAWDAGIQVASENALPCYDRDGFNKTLENAKPRNDPDGRHLFGFTYLRLCSTLFEGPNLPEFERFVKRMHGEAVHDLRA
;
A
#
# COMPACT_ATOMS: atom_id res chain seq x y z
N MET A 1 -9.21 7.88 13.14
CA MET A 1 -8.67 7.19 11.95
C MET A 1 -9.60 7.49 10.79
N ILE A 2 -9.15 8.29 9.82
CA ILE A 2 -9.93 8.53 8.61
C ILE A 2 -9.48 7.46 7.61
N VAL A 3 -10.43 6.63 7.15
CA VAL A 3 -10.23 5.74 6.01
C VAL A 3 -10.54 6.56 4.78
N TYR A 4 -9.50 7.02 4.09
CA TYR A 4 -9.71 7.57 2.75
C TYR A 4 -9.76 6.40 1.78
N GLN A 5 -10.86 6.31 1.02
CA GLN A 5 -10.93 5.44 -0.13
C GLN A 5 -10.00 6.00 -1.21
N CYS A 6 -8.71 5.71 -1.09
CA CYS A 6 -7.70 6.27 -1.97
C CYS A 6 -7.59 5.43 -3.24
N LEU A 7 -7.61 6.11 -4.39
CA LEU A 7 -7.30 5.62 -5.73
C LEU A 7 -5.80 5.27 -5.88
N ILE A 8 -5.26 4.45 -4.97
CA ILE A 8 -3.84 4.06 -4.91
C ILE A 8 -3.38 3.39 -6.21
N CYS A 9 -4.30 2.89 -7.03
CA CYS A 9 -3.94 2.16 -8.24
C CYS A 9 -3.56 3.03 -9.46
N TRP A 10 -3.90 4.33 -9.53
CA TRP A 10 -3.73 5.07 -10.81
C TRP A 10 -3.23 6.53 -10.74
N ASN A 11 -3.38 7.28 -9.65
CA ASN A 11 -2.98 8.69 -9.63
C ASN A 11 -2.25 9.09 -8.33
N ILE A 12 -0.91 9.08 -8.39
CA ILE A 12 -0.01 9.36 -7.26
C ILE A 12 -0.21 10.79 -6.73
N SER A 13 -0.48 11.76 -7.61
CA SER A 13 -0.59 13.19 -7.26
C SER A 13 -1.71 13.47 -6.25
N PHE A 14 -2.88 12.85 -6.43
CA PHE A 14 -4.02 13.06 -5.52
C PHE A 14 -3.81 12.40 -4.16
N VAL A 15 -3.27 11.18 -4.14
CA VAL A 15 -3.03 10.44 -2.90
C VAL A 15 -2.06 11.20 -2.00
N ILE A 16 -0.94 11.68 -2.55
CA ILE A 16 0.07 12.42 -1.78
C ILE A 16 -0.50 13.73 -1.20
N GLN A 17 -1.35 14.46 -1.94
CA GLN A 17 -1.96 15.68 -1.43
C GLN A 17 -2.81 15.42 -0.18
N VAL A 18 -3.66 14.40 -0.21
CA VAL A 18 -4.53 14.05 0.92
C VAL A 18 -3.72 13.54 2.10
N LEU A 19 -2.72 12.69 1.86
CA LEU A 19 -1.84 12.17 2.91
C LEU A 19 -1.07 13.30 3.60
N ASN A 20 -0.49 14.22 2.82
CA ASN A 20 0.23 15.37 3.36
C ASN A 20 -0.68 16.26 4.20
N ALA A 21 -1.88 16.59 3.73
CA ALA A 21 -2.81 17.41 4.50
C ALA A 21 -3.20 16.76 5.84
N ALA A 22 -3.42 15.44 5.87
CA ALA A 22 -3.74 14.73 7.10
C ALA A 22 -2.54 14.63 8.05
N TRP A 23 -1.34 14.36 7.52
CA TRP A 23 -0.10 14.31 8.30
C TRP A 23 0.27 15.68 8.88
N ASP A 24 0.13 16.76 8.11
CA ASP A 24 0.37 18.13 8.58
C ASP A 24 -0.63 18.54 9.68
N ALA A 25 -1.84 17.94 9.67
CA ALA A 25 -2.84 18.10 10.73
C ALA A 25 -2.64 17.12 11.92
N GLY A 26 -1.61 16.28 11.91
CA GLY A 26 -1.35 15.28 12.97
C GLY A 26 -2.35 14.13 13.02
N ILE A 27 -3.08 13.87 11.92
CA ILE A 27 -4.12 12.85 11.84
C ILE A 27 -3.54 11.54 11.31
N GLN A 28 -3.83 10.44 12.01
CA GLN A 28 -3.53 9.09 11.53
C GLN A 28 -4.43 8.71 10.34
N VAL A 29 -3.79 8.29 9.25
CA VAL A 29 -4.45 7.86 8.01
C VAL A 29 -4.30 6.36 7.82
N ALA A 30 -5.41 5.70 7.49
CA ALA A 30 -5.42 4.34 6.96
C ALA A 30 -5.96 4.36 5.53
N SER A 31 -5.58 3.36 4.73
CA SER A 31 -5.94 3.32 3.32
C SER A 31 -6.34 1.93 2.84
N GLU A 32 -6.75 1.84 1.58
CA GLU A 32 -7.18 0.63 0.89
C GLU A 32 -6.91 0.76 -0.61
N ASN A 33 -6.98 -0.35 -1.34
CA ASN A 33 -6.95 -0.31 -2.81
C ASN A 33 -8.33 0.00 -3.39
N ALA A 34 -8.40 0.90 -4.37
CA ALA A 34 -9.64 1.24 -5.06
C ALA A 34 -10.11 0.19 -6.08
N LEU A 35 -9.17 -0.53 -6.70
CA LEU A 35 -9.43 -1.59 -7.67
C LEU A 35 -8.66 -2.86 -7.27
N PRO A 36 -9.16 -4.05 -7.63
CA PRO A 36 -8.43 -5.29 -7.41
C PRO A 36 -7.04 -5.24 -8.05
N CYS A 37 -6.02 -5.66 -7.31
CA CYS A 37 -4.63 -5.65 -7.74
C CYS A 37 -3.91 -6.88 -7.19
N TYR A 38 -3.35 -7.69 -8.09
CA TYR A 38 -2.69 -8.95 -7.72
C TYR A 38 -1.21 -9.00 -8.15
N ASP A 39 -0.78 -8.02 -8.94
CA ASP A 39 0.57 -7.96 -9.47
C ASP A 39 1.53 -7.19 -8.55
N ARG A 40 2.82 -7.45 -8.78
CA ARG A 40 3.93 -6.86 -8.04
C ARG A 40 3.94 -5.33 -8.14
N ASP A 41 3.57 -4.76 -9.28
CA ASP A 41 3.71 -3.33 -9.54
C ASP A 41 2.68 -2.52 -8.76
N GLY A 42 1.43 -2.96 -8.72
CA GLY A 42 0.41 -2.28 -7.91
C GLY A 42 0.65 -2.46 -6.40
N PHE A 43 1.18 -3.60 -5.95
CA PHE A 43 1.66 -3.74 -4.57
C PHE A 43 2.83 -2.80 -4.26
N ASN A 44 3.78 -2.63 -5.18
CA ASN A 44 4.89 -1.70 -5.00
C ASN A 44 4.42 -0.25 -4.90
N LYS A 45 3.48 0.18 -5.77
CA LYS A 45 2.87 1.52 -5.69
C LYS A 45 2.14 1.74 -4.36
N THR A 46 1.48 0.71 -3.85
CA THR A 46 0.83 0.77 -2.54
C THR A 46 1.87 0.97 -1.44
N LEU A 47 2.98 0.23 -1.48
CA LEU A 47 4.08 0.36 -0.53
C LEU A 47 4.74 1.74 -0.56
N GLU A 48 4.94 2.32 -1.74
CA GLU A 48 5.51 3.66 -1.90
C GLU A 48 4.66 4.74 -1.22
N ASN A 49 3.34 4.63 -1.31
CA ASN A 49 2.42 5.54 -0.63
C ASN A 49 2.30 5.23 0.86
N ALA A 50 2.38 3.94 1.25
CA ALA A 50 2.21 3.51 2.63
C ALA A 50 3.41 3.87 3.52
N LYS A 51 4.62 3.76 2.96
CA LYS A 51 5.89 4.01 3.64
C LYS A 51 6.89 4.63 2.65
N PRO A 52 6.82 5.95 2.42
CA PRO A 52 7.73 6.60 1.50
C PRO A 52 9.17 6.48 2.03
N ARG A 53 10.06 5.86 1.23
CA ARG A 53 11.39 5.41 1.68
C ARG A 53 12.32 6.53 2.18
N ASN A 54 12.14 7.74 1.69
CA ASN A 54 13.01 8.88 1.94
C ASN A 54 12.22 10.05 2.55
N ASP A 55 11.15 9.77 3.28
CA ASP A 55 10.38 10.81 3.95
C ASP A 55 11.17 11.37 5.15
N PRO A 56 11.55 12.66 5.15
CA PRO A 56 12.33 13.25 6.24
C PRO A 56 11.55 13.32 7.55
N ASP A 57 10.22 13.32 7.49
CA ASP A 57 9.32 13.36 8.64
C ASP A 57 8.91 11.95 9.10
N GLY A 58 9.40 10.90 8.42
CA GLY A 58 9.11 9.50 8.76
C GLY A 58 7.63 9.13 8.62
N ARG A 59 6.90 9.85 7.77
CA ARG A 59 5.45 9.68 7.60
C ARG A 59 5.14 8.29 7.06
N HIS A 60 4.06 7.69 7.56
CA HIS A 60 3.58 6.39 7.12
C HIS A 60 2.09 6.24 7.39
N LEU A 61 1.45 5.33 6.66
CA LEU A 61 0.09 4.92 6.97
C LEU A 61 0.04 4.17 8.29
N PHE A 62 -1.01 4.44 9.07
CA PHE A 62 -1.31 3.70 10.29
C PHE A 62 -1.74 2.25 9.99
N GLY A 63 -2.40 2.03 8.86
CA GLY A 63 -2.84 0.71 8.44
C GLY A 63 -3.31 0.69 6.99
N PHE A 64 -3.42 -0.51 6.43
CA PHE A 64 -3.90 -0.75 5.08
C PHE A 64 -4.90 -1.91 5.08
N THR A 65 -6.05 -1.70 4.44
CA THR A 65 -7.08 -2.72 4.24
C THR A 65 -7.08 -3.17 2.79
N TYR A 66 -6.81 -4.45 2.54
CA TYR A 66 -6.88 -4.99 1.18
C TYR A 66 -8.32 -5.39 0.83
N LEU A 67 -8.84 -4.83 -0.27
CA LEU A 67 -10.16 -5.07 -0.84
C LEU A 67 -10.03 -5.88 -2.15
N ARG A 68 -10.46 -7.14 -2.22
CA ARG A 68 -11.09 -7.97 -1.19
C ARG A 68 -10.51 -9.38 -1.31
N LEU A 69 -10.58 -10.13 -0.21
CA LEU A 69 -10.43 -11.58 -0.22
C LEU A 69 -11.35 -12.21 -1.28
N CYS A 70 -10.77 -12.89 -2.26
CA CYS A 70 -11.48 -13.56 -3.35
C CYS A 70 -10.70 -14.80 -3.79
N SER A 71 -11.32 -15.70 -4.56
CA SER A 71 -10.65 -16.89 -5.10
C SER A 71 -9.42 -16.54 -5.92
N THR A 72 -9.49 -15.47 -6.72
CA THR A 72 -8.38 -14.99 -7.56
C THR A 72 -7.14 -14.60 -6.78
N LEU A 73 -7.29 -14.11 -5.54
CA LEU A 73 -6.13 -13.83 -4.68
C LEU A 73 -5.31 -15.09 -4.36
N PHE A 74 -5.97 -16.25 -4.35
CA PHE A 74 -5.35 -17.56 -4.07
C PHE A 74 -4.83 -18.28 -5.33
N GLU A 75 -4.95 -17.68 -6.50
CA GLU A 75 -4.54 -18.30 -7.76
C GLU A 75 -3.06 -18.05 -8.08
N GLY A 76 -2.36 -19.11 -8.51
CA GLY A 76 -1.03 -19.04 -9.13
C GLY A 76 -0.03 -18.14 -8.36
N PRO A 77 0.53 -17.10 -9.00
CA PRO A 77 1.52 -16.21 -8.38
C PRO A 77 0.92 -15.15 -7.43
N ASN A 78 -0.41 -15.02 -7.36
CA ASN A 78 -1.06 -13.91 -6.66
C ASN A 78 -0.88 -14.00 -5.13
N LEU A 79 -1.04 -15.19 -4.55
CA LEU A 79 -0.88 -15.38 -3.11
C LEU A 79 0.57 -15.14 -2.65
N PRO A 80 1.60 -15.70 -3.32
CA PRO A 80 2.99 -15.36 -3.02
C PRO A 80 3.31 -13.86 -3.13
N GLU A 81 2.79 -13.16 -4.15
CA GLU A 81 3.01 -11.71 -4.27
C GLU A 81 2.27 -10.93 -3.18
N PHE A 82 1.07 -11.36 -2.79
CA PHE A 82 0.34 -10.79 -1.65
C PHE A 82 1.10 -11.01 -0.34
N GLU A 83 1.67 -12.20 -0.11
CA GLU A 83 2.49 -12.48 1.07
C GLU A 83 3.76 -11.61 1.11
N ARG A 84 4.43 -11.44 -0.05
CA ARG A 84 5.55 -10.50 -0.20
C ARG A 84 5.13 -9.07 0.10
N PHE A 85 3.97 -8.63 -0.38
CA PHE A 85 3.41 -7.32 -0.06
C PHE A 85 3.20 -7.15 1.45
N VAL A 86 2.58 -8.13 2.13
CA VAL A 86 2.34 -8.09 3.57
C VAL A 86 3.66 -8.02 4.36
N LYS A 87 4.65 -8.84 4.01
CA LYS A 87 5.98 -8.81 4.66
C LYS A 87 6.65 -7.44 4.52
N ARG A 88 6.60 -6.85 3.32
CA ARG A 88 7.14 -5.49 3.09
C ARG A 88 6.35 -4.41 3.82
N MET A 89 5.03 -4.54 3.95
CA MET A 89 4.21 -3.64 4.78
C MET A 89 4.61 -3.70 6.26
N HIS A 90 5.10 -4.83 6.75
CA HIS A 90 5.64 -4.97 8.11
C HIS A 90 7.11 -4.55 8.25
N GLY A 91 7.78 -4.20 7.15
CA GLY A 91 9.20 -3.81 7.16
C GLY A 91 10.16 -4.99 7.17
N GLU A 92 9.69 -6.20 6.85
CA GLU A 92 10.56 -7.37 6.75
C GLU A 92 11.43 -7.30 5.48
N ALA A 93 12.66 -7.81 5.59
CA ALA A 93 13.55 -7.96 4.44
C ALA A 93 13.03 -9.08 3.54
N VAL A 94 12.49 -8.71 2.37
CA VAL A 94 12.11 -9.69 1.35
C VAL A 94 13.18 -9.71 0.28
N HIS A 95 13.82 -10.87 0.09
CA HIS A 95 14.67 -11.09 -1.06
C HIS A 95 13.78 -11.21 -2.30
N ASP A 96 13.98 -10.32 -3.28
CA ASP A 96 13.37 -10.52 -4.59
C ASP A 96 13.99 -11.80 -5.17
N LEU A 97 13.23 -12.89 -5.13
CA LEU A 97 13.52 -14.07 -5.93
C LEU A 97 13.52 -13.59 -7.39
N ARG A 98 14.73 -13.48 -7.96
CA ARG A 98 14.92 -13.18 -9.37
C ARG A 98 14.21 -14.27 -10.18
N ALA A 99 13.24 -13.88 -10.98
CA ALA A 99 12.80 -14.65 -12.14
C ALA A 99 13.80 -14.38 -13.28
#